data_AF-A0A976HAY2-F1
#
_entry.id   AF-A0A976HAY2-F1
#
_cell.length_a   1.000
_cell.length_b   1.000
_cell.length_c   1.000
_cell.angle_alpha   90.00
_cell.angle_beta   90.00
_cell.angle_gamma   90.00
#
_symmetry.space_group_name_H-M   'P 1'
#
loop_
_entity.id
_entity.type
_entity.pdbx_description
1 polymer ?
#
loop_
_entity_poly.entity_id
_entity_poly.type
_entity_poly.pdbx_seq_one_letter_code
_entity_poly.pdbx_strand_id
1 'polypeptide(L)'
;MKEISLDIAIVLLIGISSLLLLIGFMISFIFTFKQKQQANLKEKAALQAQYEQEMLQAQMEIQSQTLQRMGEELHDNIGQLLSLARFQLNILEEQPTTTTSQIHEVNETMRQAIDELRALSKSLDGGFVQDFGLADSLAHELRRIRQTGKCQAQFRTQGEPYRLNAQKEMVLFRVAQELLNNVLKHAGASVLAVELQYTPAALRLSIEDNGQGFDYEAVISRKPTESGSGLRNIRRRTELIGGSYTLTTAAGRGTTAVVEVKNTV
;
A
#
# COMPACT_ATOMS: atom_id res chain seq x y z
N MET A 1 -69.51 -57.76 -4.37
CA MET A 1 -69.63 -56.47 -3.65
C MET A 1 -68.53 -56.28 -2.60
N LYS A 2 -68.22 -57.26 -1.73
CA LYS A 2 -67.12 -57.17 -0.73
C LYS A 2 -65.70 -57.03 -1.31
N GLU A 3 -65.42 -57.65 -2.47
CA GLU A 3 -64.08 -57.56 -3.09
C GLU A 3 -63.80 -56.14 -3.64
N ILE A 4 -64.77 -55.51 -4.30
CA ILE A 4 -64.64 -54.14 -4.83
C ILE A 4 -64.34 -53.12 -3.72
N SER A 5 -64.91 -53.30 -2.51
CA SER A 5 -64.61 -52.42 -1.37
C SER A 5 -63.19 -52.59 -0.80
N LEU A 6 -62.58 -53.77 -0.97
CA LEU A 6 -61.22 -54.05 -0.49
C LEU A 6 -60.17 -53.41 -1.42
N ASP A 7 -60.36 -53.53 -2.73
CA ASP A 7 -59.46 -52.94 -3.73
C ASP A 7 -59.39 -51.40 -3.61
N ILE A 8 -60.54 -50.76 -3.40
CA ILE A 8 -60.62 -49.32 -3.16
C ILE A 8 -59.85 -48.92 -1.90
N ALA A 9 -59.99 -49.69 -0.81
CA ALA A 9 -59.27 -49.43 0.44
C ALA A 9 -57.75 -49.55 0.27
N ILE A 10 -57.28 -50.55 -0.50
CA ILE A 10 -55.84 -50.74 -0.78
C ILE A 10 -55.29 -49.56 -1.59
N VAL A 11 -56.00 -49.11 -2.63
CA VAL A 11 -55.56 -47.97 -3.46
C VAL A 11 -55.46 -46.68 -2.63
N LEU A 12 -56.43 -46.42 -1.75
CA LEU A 12 -56.40 -45.25 -0.86
C LEU A 12 -55.22 -45.31 0.11
N LEU A 13 -54.92 -46.49 0.67
CA LEU A 13 -53.82 -46.68 1.61
C LEU A 13 -52.47 -46.44 0.92
N ILE A 14 -52.27 -46.98 -0.29
CA ILE A 14 -51.07 -46.73 -1.11
C ILE A 14 -50.94 -45.23 -1.43
N GLY A 15 -52.03 -44.58 -1.81
CA GLY A 15 -52.06 -43.13 -2.08
C GLY A 15 -51.60 -42.31 -0.87
N ILE A 16 -52.16 -42.59 0.31
CA ILE A 16 -51.80 -41.92 1.57
C ILE A 16 -50.34 -42.18 1.94
N SER A 17 -49.87 -43.44 1.85
CA SER A 17 -48.47 -43.79 2.13
C SER A 17 -47.50 -43.08 1.17
N SER A 18 -47.84 -43.01 -0.12
CA SER A 18 -47.04 -42.30 -1.11
C SER A 18 -46.96 -40.79 -0.85
N LEU A 19 -48.08 -40.19 -0.42
CA LEU A 19 -48.15 -38.78 -0.06
C LEU A 19 -47.33 -38.48 1.20
N LEU A 20 -47.40 -39.34 2.22
CA LEU A 20 -46.61 -39.20 3.45
C LEU A 20 -45.10 -39.33 3.18
N LEU A 21 -44.70 -40.26 2.30
CA LEU A 21 -43.30 -40.38 1.86
C LEU A 21 -42.82 -39.14 1.12
N LEU A 22 -43.64 -38.58 0.22
CA LEU A 22 -43.33 -37.33 -0.48
C LEU A 22 -43.19 -36.16 0.48
N ILE A 23 -44.08 -36.02 1.46
CA ILE A 23 -44.00 -34.96 2.48
C ILE A 23 -42.74 -35.12 3.33
N GLY A 24 -42.43 -36.34 3.80
CA GLY A 24 -41.23 -36.62 4.57
C GLY A 24 -39.95 -36.32 3.79
N PHE A 25 -39.90 -36.72 2.53
CA PHE A 25 -38.81 -36.39 1.61
C PHE A 25 -38.66 -34.87 1.44
N MET A 26 -39.77 -34.16 1.21
CA MET A 26 -39.76 -32.71 1.01
C MET A 26 -39.30 -31.96 2.26
N ILE A 27 -39.72 -32.39 3.45
CA ILE A 27 -39.27 -31.82 4.73
C ILE A 27 -37.76 -32.06 4.93
N SER A 28 -37.30 -33.30 4.71
CA SER A 28 -35.87 -33.66 4.81
C SER A 28 -35.02 -32.87 3.82
N PHE A 29 -35.49 -32.71 2.59
CA PHE A 29 -34.84 -31.91 1.56
C PHE A 29 -34.75 -30.43 1.96
N ILE A 30 -35.84 -29.82 2.43
CA ILE A 30 -35.84 -28.41 2.89
C ILE A 30 -34.89 -28.23 4.07
N PHE A 31 -34.88 -29.17 5.01
CA PHE A 31 -34.03 -29.11 6.20
C PHE A 31 -32.54 -29.19 5.85
N THR A 32 -32.15 -30.16 5.01
CA THR A 32 -30.77 -30.30 4.53
C THR A 32 -30.33 -29.10 3.67
N PHE A 33 -31.22 -28.60 2.81
CA PHE A 33 -30.96 -27.40 2.00
C PHE A 33 -30.75 -26.15 2.87
N LYS A 34 -31.60 -25.93 3.88
CA LYS A 34 -31.47 -24.81 4.83
C LYS A 34 -30.19 -24.93 5.66
N GLN A 35 -29.84 -26.11 6.15
CA GLN A 35 -28.58 -26.32 6.87
C GLN A 35 -27.38 -25.95 6.01
N LYS A 36 -27.38 -26.41 4.75
CA LYS A 36 -26.28 -26.11 3.81
C LYS A 36 -26.19 -24.62 3.49
N GLN A 37 -27.32 -23.92 3.34
CA GLN A 37 -27.32 -22.46 3.21
C GLN A 37 -26.76 -21.75 4.44
N GLN A 38 -27.16 -22.16 5.65
CA GLN A 38 -26.67 -21.56 6.89
C GLN A 38 -25.16 -21.80 7.08
N ALA A 39 -24.67 -23.00 6.74
CA ALA A 39 -23.25 -23.30 6.75
C ALA A 39 -22.48 -22.39 5.79
N ASN A 40 -22.95 -22.25 4.55
CA ASN A 40 -22.33 -21.38 3.55
C ASN A 40 -22.36 -19.89 3.97
N LEU A 41 -23.44 -19.43 4.60
CA LEU A 41 -23.56 -18.06 5.13
C LEU A 41 -22.55 -17.81 6.26
N LYS A 42 -22.42 -18.76 7.19
CA LYS A 42 -21.43 -18.68 8.28
C LYS A 42 -20.00 -18.72 7.76
N GLU A 43 -19.73 -19.58 6.78
CA GLU A 43 -18.42 -19.67 6.13
C GLU A 43 -18.05 -18.36 5.44
N LYS A 44 -18.97 -17.77 4.66
CA LYS A 44 -18.77 -16.45 4.05
C LYS A 44 -18.54 -15.36 5.09
N ALA A 45 -19.33 -15.34 6.16
CA ALA A 45 -19.15 -14.37 7.25
C ALA A 45 -17.79 -14.55 7.96
N ALA A 46 -17.34 -15.79 8.17
CA ALA A 46 -16.04 -16.09 8.77
C ALA A 46 -14.88 -15.65 7.86
N LEU A 47 -14.97 -15.93 6.55
CA LEU A 47 -13.98 -15.47 5.57
C LEU A 47 -13.93 -13.94 5.50
N GLN A 48 -15.09 -13.27 5.54
CA GLN A 48 -15.14 -11.82 5.54
C GLN A 48 -14.53 -11.23 6.82
N ALA A 49 -14.85 -11.80 7.99
CA ALA A 49 -14.25 -11.37 9.25
C ALA A 49 -12.73 -11.60 9.28
N GLN A 50 -12.24 -12.72 8.75
CA GLN A 50 -10.80 -12.96 8.60
C GLN A 50 -10.15 -11.93 7.69
N TYR A 51 -10.76 -11.63 6.53
CA TYR A 51 -10.26 -10.62 5.61
C TYR A 51 -10.21 -9.22 6.25
N GLU A 52 -11.26 -8.83 6.99
CA GLU A 52 -11.29 -7.57 7.73
C GLU A 52 -10.19 -7.51 8.81
N GLN A 53 -9.98 -8.60 9.55
CA GLN A 53 -8.94 -8.69 10.56
C GLN A 53 -7.53 -8.60 9.94
N GLU A 54 -7.28 -9.31 8.85
CA GLU A 54 -6.02 -9.21 8.11
C GLU A 54 -5.77 -7.80 7.58
N MET A 55 -6.83 -7.12 7.11
CA MET A 55 -6.73 -5.76 6.61
C MET A 55 -6.38 -4.78 7.74
N LEU A 56 -7.02 -4.91 8.91
CA LEU A 56 -6.67 -4.13 10.10
C LEU A 56 -5.24 -4.39 10.55
N GLN A 57 -4.81 -5.65 10.58
CA GLN A 57 -3.44 -6.00 10.96
C GLN A 57 -2.40 -5.41 10.00
N ALA A 58 -2.66 -5.48 8.70
CA ALA A 58 -1.82 -4.85 7.69
C ALA A 58 -1.77 -3.32 7.88
N GLN A 59 -2.90 -2.67 8.18
CA GLN A 59 -2.92 -1.22 8.46
C GLN A 59 -2.09 -0.85 9.69
N MET A 60 -2.22 -1.61 10.79
CA MET A 60 -1.43 -1.38 12.00
C MET A 60 0.07 -1.58 11.77
N GLU A 61 0.45 -2.62 11.01
CA GLU A 61 1.85 -2.87 10.66
C GLU A 61 2.44 -1.71 9.85
N ILE A 62 1.67 -1.21 8.88
CA ILE A 62 2.05 -0.05 8.05
C ILE A 62 2.25 1.19 8.92
N GLN A 63 1.32 1.44 9.85
CA GLN A 63 1.39 2.58 10.75
C GLN A 63 2.62 2.48 11.68
N SER A 64 2.86 1.29 12.24
CA SER A 64 4.03 1.04 13.10
C SER A 64 5.35 1.23 12.36
N GLN A 65 5.49 0.67 11.15
CA GLN A 65 6.68 0.88 10.32
C GLN A 65 6.86 2.35 9.92
N THR A 66 5.77 3.07 9.68
CA THR A 66 5.81 4.51 9.41
C THR A 66 6.37 5.24 10.62
N LEU A 67 5.79 5.05 11.81
CA LEU A 67 6.28 5.68 13.05
C LEU A 67 7.75 5.35 13.35
N GLN A 68 8.18 4.11 13.12
CA GLN A 68 9.58 3.73 13.34
C GLN A 68 10.53 4.45 12.39
N ARG A 69 10.25 4.46 11.08
CA ARG A 69 11.06 5.20 10.09
C ARG A 69 11.14 6.69 10.44
N MET A 70 10.10 7.24 11.06
CA MET A 70 10.08 8.64 11.45
C MET A 70 10.92 8.95 12.69
N GLY A 71 10.97 8.02 13.65
CA GLY A 71 11.93 8.11 14.75
C GLY A 71 13.38 8.16 14.23
N GLU A 72 13.69 7.33 13.23
CA GLU A 72 14.99 7.32 12.55
C GLU A 72 15.24 8.66 11.82
N GLU A 73 14.29 9.16 11.03
CA GLU A 73 14.44 10.43 10.30
C GLU A 73 14.54 11.66 11.20
N LEU A 74 13.79 11.69 12.32
CA LEU A 74 13.91 12.73 13.35
C LEU A 74 15.33 12.77 13.92
N HIS A 75 15.88 11.60 14.25
CA HIS A 75 17.22 11.52 14.83
C HIS A 75 18.30 11.88 13.82
N ASP A 76 18.22 11.30 12.62
CA ASP A 76 19.28 11.43 11.62
C ASP A 76 19.27 12.81 10.95
N ASN A 77 18.13 13.34 10.52
CA ASN A 77 18.14 14.58 9.74
C ASN A 77 17.99 15.81 10.63
N ILE A 78 16.92 15.85 11.43
CA ILE A 78 16.61 17.00 12.29
C ILE A 78 17.61 17.09 13.45
N GLY A 79 17.99 15.95 14.04
CA GLY A 79 19.03 15.89 15.06
C GLY A 79 20.40 16.40 14.58
N GLN A 80 20.77 16.10 13.32
CA GLN A 80 22.02 16.61 12.73
C GLN A 80 21.96 18.12 12.48
N LEU A 81 20.86 18.64 11.91
CA LEU A 81 20.71 20.08 11.67
C LEU A 81 20.72 20.88 12.98
N LEU A 82 20.05 20.38 14.03
CA LEU A 82 20.08 21.02 15.35
C LEU A 82 21.47 20.94 16.00
N SER A 83 22.20 19.84 15.81
CA SER A 83 23.58 19.71 16.29
C SER A 83 24.53 20.67 15.57
N LEU A 84 24.35 20.86 14.26
CA LEU A 84 25.09 21.84 13.46
C LEU A 84 24.77 23.27 13.92
N ALA A 85 23.50 23.62 14.10
CA ALA A 85 23.10 24.92 14.61
C ALA A 85 23.70 25.19 16.00
N ARG A 86 23.70 24.18 16.89
CA ARG A 86 24.35 24.29 18.21
C ARG A 86 25.86 24.47 18.11
N PHE A 87 26.52 23.75 17.20
CA PHE A 87 27.96 23.91 16.96
C PHE A 87 28.30 25.30 16.42
N GLN A 88 27.53 25.82 15.46
CA GLN A 88 27.69 27.18 14.94
C GLN A 88 27.49 28.22 16.05
N LEU A 89 26.51 28.03 16.94
CA LEU A 89 26.31 28.90 18.10
C LEU A 89 27.49 28.88 19.09
N ASN A 90 28.04 27.71 19.41
CA ASN A 90 29.21 27.61 20.29
C ASN A 90 30.43 28.36 19.72
N ILE A 91 30.66 28.28 18.41
CA ILE A 91 31.73 29.04 17.74
C ILE A 91 31.51 30.54 17.91
N LEU A 92 30.25 31.01 17.84
CA LEU A 92 29.93 32.42 18.02
C LEU A 92 30.13 32.89 19.46
N GLU A 93 29.89 32.04 20.46
CA GLU A 93 30.12 32.36 21.87
C GLU A 93 31.62 32.51 22.20
N GLU A 94 32.49 31.75 21.53
CA GLU A 94 33.94 31.80 21.73
C GLU A 94 34.63 32.94 20.96
N GLN A 95 33.94 33.61 20.04
CA GLN A 95 34.51 34.69 19.23
C GLN A 95 34.34 36.07 19.89
N PRO A 96 35.39 36.90 19.93
CA PRO A 96 35.32 38.24 20.53
C PRO A 96 34.44 39.22 19.75
N THR A 97 34.13 38.93 18.48
CA THR A 97 33.25 39.74 17.63
C THR A 97 32.41 38.84 16.74
N THR A 98 31.08 38.93 16.85
CA THR A 98 30.12 38.18 16.04
C THR A 98 29.65 39.03 14.86
N THR A 99 29.64 38.46 13.66
CA THR A 99 29.19 39.13 12.44
C THR A 99 27.73 38.79 12.12
N THR A 100 26.97 39.75 11.56
CA THR A 100 25.58 39.52 11.11
C THR A 100 25.45 38.32 10.15
N SER A 101 26.47 38.07 9.32
CA SER A 101 26.51 36.93 8.40
C SER A 101 26.51 35.58 9.12
N GLN A 102 27.22 35.46 10.24
CA GLN A 102 27.30 34.19 10.99
C GLN A 102 25.98 33.91 11.73
N ILE A 103 25.32 34.96 12.24
CA ILE A 103 23.96 34.86 12.80
C ILE A 103 22.95 34.43 11.73
N HIS A 104 23.09 34.95 10.50
CA HIS A 104 22.23 34.54 9.38
C HIS A 104 22.41 33.05 9.03
N GLU A 105 23.64 32.52 9.08
CA GLU A 105 23.93 31.11 8.80
C GLU A 105 23.29 30.16 9.83
N VAL A 106 23.33 30.52 11.12
CA VAL A 106 22.61 29.80 12.19
C VAL A 106 21.10 29.84 11.95
N ASN A 107 20.55 31.02 11.61
CA ASN A 107 19.12 31.18 11.36
C ASN A 107 18.64 30.35 10.16
N GLU A 108 19.44 30.28 9.08
CA GLU A 108 19.11 29.44 7.93
C GLU A 108 19.17 27.94 8.27
N THR A 109 20.16 27.50 9.04
CA THR A 109 20.24 26.11 9.52
C THR A 109 19.03 25.75 10.40
N MET A 110 18.64 26.65 11.31
CA MET A 110 17.44 26.48 12.14
C MET A 110 16.15 26.48 11.33
N ARG A 111 16.04 27.37 10.33
CA ARG A 111 14.91 27.42 9.41
C ARG A 111 14.78 26.12 8.61
N GLN A 112 15.89 25.59 8.11
CA GLN A 112 15.92 24.28 7.44
C GLN A 112 15.42 23.16 8.37
N ALA A 113 15.87 23.11 9.63
CA ALA A 113 15.39 22.13 10.59
C ALA A 113 13.87 22.24 10.83
N ILE A 114 13.33 23.45 10.93
CA ILE A 114 11.89 23.70 11.10
C ILE A 114 11.10 23.26 9.85
N ASP A 115 11.59 23.59 8.66
CA ASP A 115 10.94 23.23 7.41
C ASP A 115 10.94 21.71 7.21
N GLU A 116 12.03 21.02 7.56
CA GLU A 116 12.10 19.56 7.54
C GLU A 116 11.17 18.91 8.57
N LEU A 117 11.11 19.43 9.80
CA LEU A 117 10.18 18.95 10.81
C LEU A 117 8.72 19.12 10.37
N ARG A 118 8.39 20.25 9.73
CA ARG A 118 7.05 20.49 9.16
C ARG A 118 6.74 19.54 8.02
N ALA A 119 7.68 19.31 7.11
CA ALA A 119 7.52 18.36 6.01
C ALA A 119 7.30 16.93 6.55
N LEU A 120 8.09 16.54 7.55
CA LEU A 120 7.97 15.25 8.21
C LEU A 120 6.61 15.09 8.89
N SER A 121 6.19 16.09 9.68
CA SER A 121 4.86 16.15 10.32
C SER A 121 3.71 16.06 9.32
N LYS A 122 3.80 16.75 8.18
CA LYS A 122 2.77 16.63 7.13
C LYS A 122 2.73 15.26 6.46
N SER A 123 3.84 14.53 6.44
CA SER A 123 3.87 13.15 5.95
C SER A 123 3.20 12.16 6.93
N LEU A 124 3.13 12.49 8.23
CA LEU A 124 2.44 11.71 9.28
C LEU A 124 0.94 11.71 9.09
N ASP A 125 0.36 12.89 8.91
CA ASP A 125 -1.09 13.05 8.83
C ASP A 125 -1.69 12.47 7.54
N GLY A 126 -0.85 11.99 6.59
CA GLY A 126 -1.31 11.60 5.26
C GLY A 126 -1.87 12.78 4.44
N GLY A 127 -1.91 13.98 5.02
CA GLY A 127 -2.45 15.21 4.43
C GLY A 127 -1.56 15.80 3.36
N PHE A 128 -0.25 15.49 3.30
CA PHE A 128 0.61 16.06 2.25
C PHE A 128 0.13 15.69 0.83
N VAL A 129 -0.34 14.45 0.62
CA VAL A 129 -0.91 14.05 -0.67
C VAL A 129 -2.27 14.70 -0.91
N GLN A 130 -3.09 14.86 0.13
CA GLN A 130 -4.37 15.58 0.01
C GLN A 130 -4.17 17.06 -0.37
N ASP A 131 -3.25 17.74 0.32
CA ASP A 131 -2.99 19.17 0.17
C ASP A 131 -2.24 19.49 -1.14
N PHE A 132 -1.17 18.75 -1.45
CA PHE A 132 -0.25 19.06 -2.56
C PHE A 132 -0.41 18.13 -3.77
N GLY A 133 -0.98 16.94 -3.58
CA GLY A 133 -1.19 15.97 -4.65
C GLY A 133 -0.04 15.03 -4.89
N LEU A 134 -0.32 13.98 -5.67
CA LEU A 134 0.62 12.88 -5.88
C LEU A 134 1.93 13.35 -6.52
N ALA A 135 1.87 14.19 -7.55
CA ALA A 135 3.07 14.64 -8.27
C ALA A 135 4.02 15.45 -7.37
N ASP A 136 3.49 16.41 -6.61
CA ASP A 136 4.31 17.23 -5.70
C ASP A 136 4.85 16.41 -4.52
N SER A 137 4.07 15.44 -4.04
CA SER A 137 4.50 14.47 -3.02
C SER A 137 5.68 13.63 -3.48
N LEU A 138 5.62 13.09 -4.71
CA LEU A 138 6.73 12.33 -5.29
C LEU A 138 7.94 13.23 -5.56
N ALA A 139 7.73 14.45 -6.07
CA ALA A 139 8.82 15.40 -6.30
C ALA A 139 9.55 15.75 -5.00
N HIS A 140 8.81 15.91 -3.90
CA HIS A 140 9.36 16.13 -2.57
C HIS A 140 10.17 14.92 -2.09
N GLU A 141 9.63 13.71 -2.20
CA GLU A 141 10.35 12.50 -1.78
C GLU A 141 11.64 12.30 -2.59
N LEU A 142 11.60 12.54 -3.91
CA LEU A 142 12.78 12.44 -4.77
C LEU A 142 13.82 13.52 -4.48
N ARG A 143 13.42 14.72 -4.04
CA ARG A 143 14.35 15.74 -3.53
C ARG A 143 15.12 15.21 -2.32
N ARG A 144 14.42 14.60 -1.37
CA ARG A 144 15.04 14.02 -0.16
C ARG A 144 16.03 12.93 -0.53
N ILE A 145 15.65 12.04 -1.45
CA ILE A 145 16.54 10.98 -1.94
C ILE A 145 17.81 11.57 -2.56
N ARG A 146 17.70 12.62 -3.39
CA ARG A 146 18.87 13.29 -3.97
C ARG A 146 19.80 13.89 -2.92
N GLN A 147 19.26 14.45 -1.84
CA GLN A 147 20.05 15.03 -0.74
C GLN A 147 20.89 13.98 0.00
N THR A 148 20.49 12.71 -0.01
CA THR A 148 21.30 11.63 0.58
C THR A 148 22.60 11.34 -0.19
N GLY A 149 22.71 11.80 -1.45
CA GLY A 149 23.85 11.54 -2.33
C GLY A 149 23.98 10.09 -2.81
N LYS A 150 23.09 9.18 -2.39
CA LYS A 150 23.18 7.74 -2.69
C LYS A 150 22.80 7.38 -4.13
N CYS A 151 21.92 8.14 -4.77
CA CYS A 151 21.41 7.86 -6.11
C CYS A 151 20.97 9.16 -6.80
N GLN A 152 21.20 9.27 -8.11
CA GLN A 152 20.58 10.33 -8.91
C GLN A 152 19.11 9.97 -9.16
N ALA A 153 18.20 10.85 -8.75
CA ALA A 153 16.77 10.62 -8.90
C ALA A 153 16.14 11.63 -9.87
N GLN A 154 15.54 11.14 -10.95
CA GLN A 154 14.86 11.92 -11.98
C GLN A 154 13.35 11.80 -11.81
N PHE A 155 12.63 12.91 -12.02
CA PHE A 155 11.17 12.93 -11.98
C PHE A 155 10.62 13.54 -13.26
N ARG A 156 9.66 12.87 -13.88
CA ARG A 156 8.97 13.34 -15.07
C ARG A 156 7.47 13.20 -14.92
N THR A 157 6.75 14.20 -15.41
CA THR A 157 5.30 14.14 -15.62
C THR A 157 5.01 14.22 -17.12
N GLN A 158 4.04 13.44 -17.59
CA GLN A 158 3.56 13.46 -18.97
C GLN A 158 2.04 13.54 -19.00
N GLY A 159 1.49 14.30 -19.95
CA GLY A 159 0.05 14.52 -20.08
C GLY A 159 -0.47 15.65 -19.17
N GLU A 160 -1.78 15.91 -19.25
CA GLU A 160 -2.45 16.93 -18.44
C GLU A 160 -2.74 16.39 -17.03
N PRO A 161 -2.18 17.00 -15.96
CA PRO A 161 -2.41 16.54 -14.61
C PRO A 161 -3.88 16.65 -14.19
N TYR A 162 -4.39 15.60 -13.57
CA TYR A 162 -5.70 15.59 -12.90
C TYR A 162 -5.59 14.93 -11.53
N ARG A 163 -6.55 15.19 -10.65
CA ARG A 163 -6.61 14.58 -9.31
C ARG A 163 -7.37 13.27 -9.35
N LEU A 164 -6.79 12.23 -8.75
CA LEU A 164 -7.57 11.05 -8.38
C LEU A 164 -8.29 11.32 -7.05
N ASN A 165 -9.20 10.42 -6.64
CA ASN A 165 -9.71 10.50 -5.28
C ASN A 165 -8.55 10.39 -4.26
N ALA A 166 -8.72 11.04 -3.10
CA ALA A 166 -7.65 11.16 -2.11
C ALA A 166 -7.08 9.81 -1.66
N GLN A 167 -7.92 8.78 -1.56
CA GLN A 167 -7.52 7.44 -1.17
C GLN A 167 -6.59 6.80 -2.21
N LYS A 168 -6.90 6.92 -3.51
CA LYS A 168 -6.07 6.41 -4.61
C LYS A 168 -4.72 7.12 -4.65
N GLU A 169 -4.71 8.46 -4.53
CA GLU A 169 -3.45 9.22 -4.50
C GLU A 169 -2.59 8.81 -3.30
N MET A 170 -3.18 8.66 -2.12
CA MET A 170 -2.48 8.23 -0.91
C MET A 170 -1.88 6.83 -1.06
N VAL A 171 -2.66 5.87 -1.56
CA VAL A 171 -2.16 4.49 -1.77
C VAL A 171 -1.06 4.46 -2.81
N LEU A 172 -1.20 5.17 -3.93
CA LEU A 172 -0.17 5.30 -4.96
C LEU A 172 1.12 5.88 -4.38
N PHE A 173 1.03 6.93 -3.57
CA PHE A 173 2.18 7.52 -2.92
C PHE A 173 2.87 6.52 -1.98
N ARG A 174 2.11 5.78 -1.16
CA ARG A 174 2.68 4.75 -0.27
C ARG A 174 3.33 3.59 -1.03
N VAL A 175 2.76 3.20 -2.17
CA VAL A 175 3.36 2.20 -3.07
C VAL A 175 4.68 2.73 -3.64
N ALA A 176 4.70 3.98 -4.09
CA ALA A 176 5.92 4.62 -4.57
C ALA A 176 7.00 4.68 -3.49
N GLN A 177 6.68 5.09 -2.25
CA GLN A 177 7.62 5.13 -1.15
C GLN A 177 8.27 3.77 -0.88
N GLU A 178 7.49 2.69 -0.89
CA GLU A 178 8.04 1.34 -0.67
C GLU A 178 8.95 0.90 -1.82
N LEU A 179 8.57 1.20 -3.07
CA LEU A 179 9.41 0.94 -4.25
C LEU A 179 10.72 1.72 -4.19
N LEU A 180 10.67 3.01 -3.87
CA LEU A 180 11.84 3.87 -3.70
C LEU A 180 12.77 3.34 -2.59
N ASN A 181 12.19 2.89 -1.47
CA ASN A 181 12.95 2.32 -0.37
C ASN A 181 13.63 1.00 -0.78
N ASN A 182 12.94 0.15 -1.55
CA ASN A 182 13.53 -1.07 -2.09
C ASN A 182 14.75 -0.78 -2.96
N VAL A 183 14.69 0.25 -3.81
CA VAL A 183 15.84 0.68 -4.62
C VAL A 183 17.01 1.07 -3.72
N LEU A 184 16.77 1.93 -2.72
CA LEU A 184 17.81 2.43 -1.83
C LEU A 184 18.45 1.36 -0.95
N LYS A 185 17.68 0.36 -0.53
CA LYS A 185 18.17 -0.71 0.36
C LYS A 185 18.81 -1.88 -0.37
N HIS A 186 18.35 -2.19 -1.59
CA HIS A 186 18.66 -3.48 -2.22
C HIS A 186 19.25 -3.36 -3.62
N ALA A 187 18.98 -2.28 -4.37
CA ALA A 187 19.35 -2.23 -5.77
C ALA A 187 20.81 -1.83 -6.00
N GLY A 188 21.42 -1.06 -5.09
CA GLY A 188 22.74 -0.45 -5.35
C GLY A 188 22.74 0.43 -6.61
N ALA A 189 21.59 0.99 -6.96
CA ALA A 189 21.38 1.75 -8.18
C ALA A 189 22.06 3.13 -8.11
N SER A 190 22.65 3.56 -9.23
CA SER A 190 23.22 4.90 -9.37
C SER A 190 22.21 5.90 -9.95
N VAL A 191 21.21 5.40 -10.68
CA VAL A 191 20.16 6.18 -11.33
C VAL A 191 18.80 5.55 -11.04
N LEU A 192 17.86 6.43 -10.69
CA LEU A 192 16.46 6.14 -10.45
C LEU A 192 15.62 7.13 -11.26
N ALA A 193 14.66 6.63 -12.03
CA ALA A 193 13.71 7.44 -12.77
C ALA A 193 12.29 7.16 -12.28
N VAL A 194 11.54 8.22 -12.00
CA VAL A 194 10.12 8.16 -11.65
C VAL A 194 9.34 8.95 -12.67
N GLU A 195 8.30 8.33 -13.22
CA GLU A 195 7.43 8.94 -14.22
C GLU A 195 5.96 8.81 -13.83
N LEU A 196 5.24 9.92 -13.92
CA LEU A 196 3.78 9.95 -13.88
C LEU A 196 3.24 10.29 -15.27
N GLN A 197 2.47 9.38 -15.86
CA GLN A 197 1.78 9.59 -17.11
C GLN A 197 0.27 9.68 -16.87
N TYR A 198 -0.29 10.85 -17.17
CA TYR A 198 -1.72 11.14 -17.11
C TYR A 198 -2.33 10.91 -18.48
N THR A 199 -3.27 9.98 -18.56
CA THR A 199 -4.09 9.76 -19.75
C THR A 199 -5.56 9.94 -19.39
N PRO A 200 -6.46 10.20 -20.36
CA PRO A 200 -7.89 10.29 -20.08
C PRO A 200 -8.47 9.02 -19.40
N ALA A 201 -7.88 7.85 -19.66
CA ALA A 201 -8.37 6.56 -19.18
C ALA A 201 -7.74 6.11 -17.85
N ALA A 202 -6.49 6.48 -17.58
CA ALA A 202 -5.72 6.00 -16.44
C ALA A 202 -4.53 6.89 -16.10
N LEU A 203 -4.13 6.82 -14.82
CA LEU A 203 -2.86 7.34 -14.33
C LEU A 203 -1.87 6.17 -14.22
N ARG A 204 -0.70 6.34 -14.82
CA ARG A 204 0.38 5.36 -14.77
C ARG A 204 1.57 5.94 -14.02
N LEU A 205 2.01 5.24 -12.98
CA LEU A 205 3.24 5.49 -12.24
C LEU A 205 4.28 4.45 -12.66
N SER A 206 5.42 4.91 -13.16
CA SER A 206 6.59 4.07 -13.46
C SER A 206 7.75 4.45 -12.55
N ILE A 207 8.42 3.45 -11.99
CA ILE A 207 9.65 3.60 -11.20
C ILE A 207 10.68 2.63 -11.77
N GLU A 208 11.79 3.17 -12.26
CA GLU A 208 12.87 2.41 -12.90
C GLU A 208 14.20 2.69 -12.22
N ASP A 209 14.94 1.64 -11.88
CA ASP A 209 16.30 1.73 -11.37
C ASP A 209 17.27 0.93 -12.24
N ASN A 210 18.53 1.38 -12.28
CA ASN A 210 19.61 0.71 -13.01
C ASN A 210 20.47 -0.22 -12.13
N GLY A 211 19.92 -0.68 -11.00
CA GLY A 211 20.65 -1.47 -10.02
C GLY A 211 20.89 -2.92 -10.42
N GLN A 212 21.23 -3.74 -9.43
CA GLN A 212 21.57 -5.15 -9.64
C GLN A 212 20.38 -6.03 -10.08
N GLY A 213 19.14 -5.56 -9.95
CA GLY A 213 17.94 -6.36 -10.19
C GLY A 213 17.90 -7.66 -9.36
N PHE A 214 16.90 -8.49 -9.59
CA PHE A 214 16.78 -9.79 -8.91
C PHE A 214 15.95 -10.79 -9.73
N ASP A 215 16.00 -12.06 -9.33
CA ASP A 215 15.09 -13.08 -9.86
C ASP A 215 13.75 -12.99 -9.12
N TYR A 216 12.72 -12.52 -9.81
CA TYR A 216 11.39 -12.31 -9.26
C TYR A 216 10.75 -13.60 -8.74
N GLU A 217 10.83 -14.69 -9.52
CA GLU A 217 10.22 -15.97 -9.19
C GLU A 217 10.91 -16.60 -7.97
N ALA A 218 12.23 -16.46 -7.89
CA ALA A 218 12.99 -16.93 -6.73
C ALA A 218 12.72 -16.14 -5.43
N VAL A 219 12.22 -14.89 -5.53
CA VAL A 219 11.88 -14.06 -4.36
C VAL A 219 10.42 -14.27 -3.93
N ILE A 220 9.49 -14.41 -4.87
CA ILE A 220 8.06 -14.61 -4.58
C ILE A 220 7.79 -16.01 -4.01
N SER A 221 8.55 -17.01 -4.45
CA SER A 221 8.42 -18.42 -4.03
C SER A 221 8.96 -18.69 -2.61
N ARG A 222 9.70 -17.76 -2.01
CA ARG A 222 10.18 -17.86 -0.63
C ARG A 222 9.03 -17.67 0.37
N LYS A 223 9.19 -18.25 1.57
CA LYS A 223 8.20 -18.11 2.64
C LYS A 223 7.94 -16.63 2.94
N PRO A 224 6.67 -16.25 3.25
CA PRO A 224 6.31 -14.86 3.51
C PRO A 224 7.17 -14.12 4.53
N THR A 225 7.68 -14.87 5.51
CA THR A 225 8.50 -14.42 6.65
C THR A 225 9.98 -14.23 6.33
N GLU A 226 10.47 -14.72 5.18
CA GLU A 226 11.91 -14.77 4.87
C GLU A 226 12.33 -13.76 3.79
N SER A 227 11.46 -13.41 2.84
CA SER A 227 11.72 -12.42 1.76
C SER A 227 10.44 -12.07 0.97
N GLY A 228 10.36 -10.88 0.36
CA GLY A 228 9.32 -10.54 -0.63
C GLY A 228 7.99 -10.01 -0.07
N SER A 229 7.88 -9.75 1.23
CA SER A 229 6.68 -9.20 1.87
C SER A 229 6.31 -7.83 1.29
N GLY A 230 7.30 -6.96 1.05
CA GLY A 230 7.11 -5.64 0.44
C GLY A 230 6.46 -5.71 -0.94
N LEU A 231 6.94 -6.61 -1.82
CA LEU A 231 6.39 -6.78 -3.18
C LEU A 231 4.94 -7.32 -3.15
N ARG A 232 4.65 -8.26 -2.24
CA ARG A 232 3.28 -8.76 -2.02
C ARG A 232 2.35 -7.65 -1.50
N ASN A 233 2.85 -6.81 -0.59
CA ASN A 233 2.09 -5.69 -0.03
C ASN A 233 1.80 -4.63 -1.10
N ILE A 234 2.78 -4.30 -1.95
CA ILE A 234 2.61 -3.40 -3.11
C ILE A 234 1.50 -3.92 -4.03
N ARG A 235 1.54 -5.21 -4.41
CA ARG A 235 0.50 -5.83 -5.23
C ARG A 235 -0.88 -5.72 -4.57
N ARG A 236 -1.02 -6.18 -3.32
CA ARG A 236 -2.30 -6.15 -2.58
C ARG A 236 -2.87 -4.73 -2.49
N ARG A 237 -2.04 -3.74 -2.15
CA ARG A 237 -2.48 -2.33 -2.05
C ARG A 237 -2.91 -1.75 -3.39
N THR A 238 -2.22 -2.11 -4.46
CA THR A 238 -2.58 -1.66 -5.81
C THR A 238 -3.92 -2.26 -6.26
N GLU A 239 -4.14 -3.54 -5.98
CA GLU A 239 -5.41 -4.23 -6.26
C GLU A 239 -6.56 -3.63 -5.44
N LEU A 240 -6.33 -3.24 -4.18
CA LEU A 240 -7.32 -2.61 -3.30
C LEU A 240 -7.90 -1.30 -3.87
N ILE A 241 -7.14 -0.57 -4.69
CA ILE A 241 -7.60 0.65 -5.35
C ILE A 241 -8.09 0.43 -6.78
N GLY A 242 -8.26 -0.83 -7.19
CA GLY A 242 -8.70 -1.22 -8.52
C GLY A 242 -7.64 -0.98 -9.60
N GLY A 243 -6.36 -0.91 -9.21
CA GLY A 243 -5.22 -0.75 -10.12
C GLY A 243 -4.59 -2.07 -10.52
N SER A 244 -3.63 -2.00 -11.44
CA SER A 244 -2.75 -3.10 -11.83
C SER A 244 -1.30 -2.78 -11.45
N TYR A 245 -0.54 -3.82 -11.12
CA TYR A 245 0.89 -3.73 -10.80
C TYR A 245 1.68 -4.73 -11.64
N THR A 246 2.70 -4.23 -12.32
CA THR A 246 3.66 -5.04 -13.08
C THR A 246 5.06 -4.74 -12.59
N LEU A 247 5.86 -5.77 -12.38
CA LEU A 247 7.28 -5.65 -12.06
C LEU A 247 8.09 -6.42 -13.10
N THR A 248 9.09 -5.77 -13.68
CA THR A 248 10.05 -6.40 -14.57
C THR A 248 11.43 -6.23 -13.95
N THR A 249 12.12 -7.34 -13.70
CA THR A 249 13.47 -7.34 -13.15
C THR A 249 14.21 -8.59 -13.61
N ALA A 250 15.52 -8.46 -13.72
CA ALA A 250 16.42 -9.58 -13.93
C ALA A 250 17.77 -9.25 -13.30
N ALA A 251 18.50 -10.27 -12.87
CA ALA A 251 19.85 -10.09 -12.35
C ALA A 251 20.75 -9.33 -13.35
N GLY A 252 21.37 -8.25 -12.89
CA GLY A 252 22.21 -7.33 -13.66
C GLY A 252 21.47 -6.33 -14.56
N ARG A 253 20.12 -6.26 -14.53
CA ARG A 253 19.32 -5.41 -15.44
C ARG A 253 18.42 -4.39 -14.73
N GLY A 254 18.62 -4.15 -13.43
CA GLY A 254 17.79 -3.23 -12.67
C GLY A 254 16.36 -3.72 -12.45
N THR A 255 15.46 -2.78 -12.14
CA THR A 255 14.04 -3.07 -11.89
C THR A 255 13.18 -1.97 -12.49
N THR A 256 12.07 -2.37 -13.11
CA THR A 256 11.02 -1.49 -13.58
C THR A 256 9.70 -1.89 -12.94
N ALA A 257 9.14 -1.02 -12.12
CA ALA A 257 7.86 -1.18 -11.46
C ALA A 257 6.83 -0.24 -12.10
N VAL A 258 5.70 -0.78 -12.54
CA VAL A 258 4.63 -0.02 -13.17
C VAL A 258 3.33 -0.26 -12.41
N VAL A 259 2.70 0.83 -11.98
CA VAL A 259 1.38 0.83 -11.36
C VAL A 259 0.43 1.64 -12.24
N GLU A 260 -0.72 1.08 -12.57
CA GLU A 260 -1.73 1.76 -13.37
C GLU A 260 -3.08 1.77 -12.66
N VAL A 261 -3.71 2.92 -12.56
CA VAL A 261 -5.00 3.11 -11.89
C VAL A 261 -5.96 3.84 -12.82
N LYS A 262 -7.13 3.26 -13.06
CA LYS A 262 -8.15 3.85 -13.93
C LYS A 262 -8.62 5.21 -13.41
N ASN A 263 -8.74 6.15 -14.32
CA ASN A 263 -9.41 7.41 -14.11
C ASN A 263 -10.92 7.14 -14.04
N THR A 264 -11.43 6.91 -12.84
CA THR A 264 -12.86 6.77 -12.59
C THR A 264 -13.30 8.12 -12.04
N VAL A 265 -13.98 8.90 -12.88
CA VAL A 265 -14.65 10.15 -12.51
C VAL A 265 -15.66 9.89 -11.41
#